data_AF-A0A7V2S6S7-F1
#
_entry.id   AF-A0A7V2S6S7-F1
#
_cell.length_a   1.000
_cell.length_b   1.000
_cell.length_c   1.000
_cell.angle_alpha   90.00
_cell.angle_beta   90.00
_cell.angle_gamma   90.00
#
_symmetry.space_group_name_H-M   'P 1'
#
loop_
_entity.id
_entity.type
_entity.pdbx_description
1 polymer ?
#
loop_
_entity_poly.entity_id
_entity_poly.type
_entity_poly.pdbx_seq_one_letter_code
_entity_poly.pdbx_strand_id
1 'polypeptide(L)'
;MAIGTDIVSVSRIKSIYEHSGQKFVERILTEHEISQMSDSLNVKIAYLSKRWAAKEAISKAFGTGIGEKLSFQDLEISHLESGQPFVILNARAKKLAKLKGIKKLHISISDEKKYAVAFVVASST
;
A
#
# COMPACT_ATOMS: atom_id res chain seq x y z
N MET A 1 2.48 5.07 -19.67
CA MET A 1 1.94 4.08 -18.72
C MET A 1 3.09 3.44 -17.98
N ALA A 2 2.91 3.13 -16.70
CA ALA A 2 3.91 2.43 -15.89
C ALA A 2 3.21 1.33 -15.08
N ILE A 3 3.98 0.31 -14.71
CA ILE A 3 3.50 -0.79 -13.89
C ILE A 3 4.31 -0.87 -12.60
N GLY A 4 3.70 -1.42 -11.56
CA GLY A 4 4.40 -1.79 -10.34
C GLY A 4 3.77 -3.03 -9.74
N THR A 5 4.61 -3.91 -9.21
CA THR A 5 4.15 -5.10 -8.51
C THR A 5 5.03 -5.36 -7.30
N ASP A 6 4.44 -5.94 -6.26
CA ASP A 6 5.15 -6.39 -5.09
C ASP A 6 4.52 -7.66 -4.54
N ILE A 7 5.35 -8.56 -4.04
CA ILE A 7 4.94 -9.75 -3.30
C ILE A 7 5.67 -9.76 -1.96
N VAL A 8 4.93 -10.03 -0.89
CA VAL A 8 5.47 -10.04 0.45
C VAL A 8 5.11 -11.31 1.19
N SER A 9 6.09 -11.86 1.92
CA SER A 9 5.85 -12.92 2.89
C SER A 9 5.12 -12.38 4.12
N VAL A 10 3.99 -12.99 4.45
CA VAL A 10 3.19 -12.68 5.64
C VAL A 10 3.99 -12.95 6.92
N SER A 11 4.83 -14.00 6.94
CA SER A 11 5.70 -14.29 8.09
C SER A 11 6.76 -13.22 8.29
N ARG A 12 7.29 -12.63 7.21
CA ARG A 12 8.25 -11.51 7.30
C ARG A 12 7.59 -10.28 7.94
N ILE A 13 6.36 -9.95 7.53
CA ILE A 13 5.62 -8.82 8.12
C ILE A 13 5.30 -9.08 9.58
N LYS A 14 4.91 -10.32 9.92
CA LYS A 14 4.72 -10.73 11.32
C LYS A 14 5.96 -10.49 12.16
N SER A 15 7.12 -10.97 11.72
CA SER A 15 8.37 -10.77 12.44
C SER A 15 8.70 -9.30 12.62
N ILE A 16 8.54 -8.45 11.60
CA ILE A 16 8.79 -7.01 11.75
C ILE A 16 7.83 -6.39 12.76
N TYR A 17 6.54 -6.74 12.71
CA TYR A 17 5.55 -6.26 13.67
C TYR A 17 5.87 -6.72 15.10
N GLU A 18 6.28 -7.96 15.32
CA GLU A 18 6.67 -8.45 16.64
C GLU A 18 7.87 -7.69 17.23
N HIS A 19 8.81 -7.25 16.38
CA HIS A 19 9.97 -6.48 16.83
C HIS A 19 9.69 -4.99 17.02
N SER A 20 8.90 -4.38 16.13
CA SER A 20 8.71 -2.92 16.07
C SER A 20 7.36 -2.43 16.58
N GLY A 21 6.40 -3.35 16.73
CA GLY A 21 5.04 -3.09 17.23
C GLY A 21 4.36 -1.93 16.54
N GLN A 22 3.83 -1.02 17.36
CA GLN A 22 3.02 0.12 16.90
C GLN A 22 3.80 1.08 15.98
N LYS A 23 5.11 1.27 16.20
CA LYS A 23 5.94 2.14 15.33
C LYS A 23 5.96 1.65 13.88
N PHE A 24 5.87 0.34 13.67
CA PHE A 24 5.76 -0.22 12.32
C PHE A 24 4.40 0.07 11.70
N VAL A 25 3.32 -0.07 12.47
CA VAL A 25 1.95 0.25 12.02
C VAL A 25 1.87 1.71 11.57
N GLU A 26 2.31 2.64 12.42
CA GLU A 26 2.29 4.09 12.17
C GLU A 26 3.24 4.51 11.05
N ARG A 27 4.26 3.71 10.75
CA ARG A 27 5.11 3.95 9.57
C ARG A 27 4.37 3.62 8.28
N ILE A 28 3.57 2.54 8.27
CA ILE A 28 3.00 1.98 7.04
C ILE A 28 1.59 2.45 6.76
N LEU A 29 0.76 2.66 7.78
CA LEU A 29 -0.65 2.95 7.66
C LEU A 29 -0.95 4.41 7.98
N THR A 30 -1.87 5.02 7.22
CA THR A 30 -2.48 6.31 7.61
C THR A 30 -3.39 6.13 8.81
N GLU A 31 -3.75 7.23 9.50
CA GLU A 31 -4.70 7.19 10.62
C GLU A 31 -6.04 6.55 10.23
N HIS A 32 -6.53 6.85 9.03
CA HIS A 32 -7.74 6.22 8.50
C HIS A 32 -7.56 4.72 8.29
N GLU A 33 -6.45 4.26 7.71
CA GLU A 33 -6.18 2.82 7.56
C GLU A 33 -6.02 2.10 8.90
N ILE A 34 -5.48 2.77 9.92
CA ILE A 34 -5.37 2.25 11.29
C ILE A 34 -6.77 2.07 11.90
N SER A 35 -7.67 3.03 11.71
CA SER A 35 -9.05 2.95 12.22
C SER A 35 -9.84 1.75 11.68
N GLN A 36 -9.48 1.25 10.50
CA GLN A 36 -10.11 0.10 9.84
C GLN A 36 -9.46 -1.24 10.21
N MET A 37 -8.36 -1.20 10.95
CA MET A 37 -7.57 -2.39 11.24
C MET A 37 -8.18 -3.16 12.41
N SER A 38 -8.30 -4.48 12.27
CA SER A 38 -8.76 -5.36 13.35
C SER A 38 -7.73 -5.49 14.47
N ASP A 39 -8.21 -5.69 15.71
CA ASP A 39 -7.37 -6.02 16.86
C ASP A 39 -6.84 -7.46 16.85
N SER A 40 -7.50 -8.37 16.13
CA SER A 40 -7.06 -9.76 16.00
C SER A 40 -5.71 -9.84 15.29
N LEU A 41 -4.70 -10.42 15.95
CA LEU A 41 -3.31 -10.42 15.47
C LEU A 41 -3.19 -10.99 14.05
N ASN A 42 -3.80 -12.14 13.75
CA ASN A 42 -3.67 -12.76 12.44
C ASN A 42 -4.30 -11.89 11.33
N VAL A 43 -5.46 -11.29 11.60
CA VAL A 43 -6.14 -10.40 10.67
C VAL A 43 -5.33 -9.11 10.47
N LYS A 44 -4.76 -8.59 11.56
CA LYS A 44 -3.86 -7.42 11.57
C LYS A 44 -2.62 -7.64 10.71
N ILE A 45 -1.95 -8.78 10.86
CA ILE A 45 -0.77 -9.12 10.05
C ILE A 45 -1.12 -9.28 8.57
N ALA A 46 -2.23 -9.95 8.24
CA ALA A 46 -2.69 -10.08 6.86
C ALA A 46 -3.02 -8.70 6.25
N TYR A 47 -3.69 -7.83 7.01
CA TYR A 47 -3.99 -6.47 6.61
C TYR A 47 -2.70 -5.66 6.35
N LEU A 48 -1.76 -5.63 7.28
CA LEU A 48 -0.46 -4.97 7.12
C LEU A 48 0.31 -5.49 5.90
N SER A 49 0.27 -6.81 5.66
CA SER A 49 0.94 -7.43 4.51
C SER A 49 0.36 -6.94 3.18
N LYS A 50 -0.98 -6.87 3.08
CA LYS A 50 -1.65 -6.31 1.91
C LYS A 50 -1.33 -4.84 1.68
N ARG A 51 -1.34 -4.02 2.74
CA ARG A 51 -1.03 -2.59 2.65
C ARG A 51 0.42 -2.35 2.26
N TRP A 52 1.35 -3.15 2.80
CA TRP A 52 2.75 -3.12 2.40
C TRP A 52 2.91 -3.39 0.91
N ALA A 53 2.41 -4.54 0.43
CA ALA A 53 2.53 -4.91 -0.99
C ALA A 53 1.88 -3.87 -1.91
N ALA A 54 0.69 -3.39 -1.55
CA ALA A 54 -0.01 -2.35 -2.30
C ALA A 54 0.82 -1.07 -2.43
N LYS A 55 1.33 -0.54 -1.32
CA LYS A 55 2.06 0.73 -1.31
C LYS A 55 3.44 0.60 -1.98
N GLU A 56 4.12 -0.53 -1.85
CA GLU A 56 5.34 -0.82 -2.62
C GLU A 56 5.07 -0.95 -4.13
N ALA A 57 3.99 -1.62 -4.53
CA ALA A 57 3.60 -1.70 -5.94
C ALA A 57 3.28 -0.31 -6.52
N ILE A 58 2.58 0.56 -5.76
CA ILE A 58 2.34 1.95 -6.17
C ILE A 58 3.66 2.71 -6.32
N SER A 59 4.58 2.59 -5.37
CA SER A 59 5.85 3.31 -5.41
C SER A 59 6.73 2.93 -6.61
N LYS A 60 6.66 1.67 -7.03
CA LYS A 60 7.30 1.16 -8.25
C LYS A 60 6.61 1.67 -9.51
N ALA A 61 5.28 1.75 -9.54
CA ALA A 61 4.53 2.36 -10.65
C ALA A 61 4.84 3.86 -10.79
N PHE A 62 5.13 4.55 -9.69
CA PHE A 62 5.66 5.92 -9.70
C PHE A 62 7.13 5.99 -10.14
N GLY A 63 7.87 4.88 -10.15
CA GLY A 63 9.29 4.84 -10.47
C GLY A 63 10.16 5.56 -9.43
N THR A 64 9.75 5.56 -8.16
CA THR A 64 10.52 6.17 -7.06
C THR A 64 10.99 5.17 -6.03
N GLY A 65 10.27 4.05 -5.87
CA GLY A 65 10.36 3.26 -4.64
C GLY A 65 9.76 4.02 -3.44
N ILE A 66 9.64 3.33 -2.30
CA ILE A 66 9.30 3.99 -1.03
C ILE A 66 10.57 4.67 -0.49
N GLY A 67 10.47 5.95 -0.18
CA GLY A 67 11.56 6.72 0.38
C GLY A 67 11.25 8.20 0.45
N GLU A 68 12.27 9.03 0.23
CA GLU A 68 12.14 10.47 0.39
C GLU A 68 11.07 11.06 -0.53
N LYS A 69 10.99 10.63 -1.80
CA LYS A 69 10.07 11.22 -2.80
C LYS A 69 8.61 10.79 -2.62
N LEU A 70 8.39 9.58 -2.11
CA LEU A 70 7.08 8.99 -1.90
C LEU A 70 7.18 8.01 -0.73
N SER A 71 6.48 8.31 0.36
CA SER A 71 6.47 7.49 1.57
C SER A 71 5.20 6.65 1.65
N PHE A 72 5.17 5.68 2.58
CA PHE A 72 3.95 4.94 2.90
C PHE A 72 2.80 5.86 3.36
N GLN A 73 3.11 6.95 4.06
CA GLN A 73 2.13 7.91 4.58
C GLN A 73 1.57 8.85 3.50
N ASP A 74 2.19 8.87 2.31
CA ASP A 74 1.65 9.63 1.19
C ASP A 74 0.54 8.90 0.43
N LEU A 75 0.36 7.62 0.74
CA LEU A 75 -0.53 6.68 0.08
C LEU A 75 -1.53 6.13 1.07
N GLU A 76 -2.77 5.99 0.65
CA GLU A 76 -3.81 5.29 1.41
C GLU A 76 -4.57 4.36 0.48
N ILE A 77 -4.90 3.16 0.96
CA ILE A 77 -5.69 2.20 0.21
C ILE A 77 -7.08 2.07 0.85
N SER A 78 -8.12 2.37 0.08
CA SER A 78 -9.51 2.20 0.48
C SER A 78 -10.23 1.25 -0.47
N HIS A 79 -11.51 0.96 -0.20
CA HIS A 79 -12.34 0.08 -1.02
C HIS A 79 -13.69 0.73 -1.30
N LEU A 80 -14.21 0.50 -2.51
CA LEU A 80 -15.61 0.79 -2.82
C LEU A 80 -16.52 -0.19 -2.07
N GLU A 81 -17.82 0.10 -2.02
CA GLU A 81 -18.82 -0.83 -1.46
C GLU A 81 -18.80 -2.21 -2.14
N SER A 82 -18.40 -2.27 -3.41
CA SER A 82 -18.21 -3.52 -4.16
C SER A 82 -16.99 -4.34 -3.72
N GLY A 83 -16.15 -3.81 -2.82
CA GLY A 83 -14.89 -4.41 -2.40
C GLY A 83 -13.71 -4.11 -3.33
N GLN A 84 -13.90 -3.37 -4.43
CA GLN A 84 -12.79 -3.01 -5.32
C GLN A 84 -11.83 -2.01 -4.62
N PRO A 85 -10.51 -2.30 -4.57
CA PRO A 85 -9.54 -1.38 -3.97
C PRO A 85 -9.28 -0.16 -4.86
N PHE A 86 -9.05 0.99 -4.23
CA PHE A 86 -8.59 2.21 -4.89
C PHE A 86 -7.55 2.95 -4.04
N VAL A 87 -6.78 3.82 -4.70
CA VAL A 87 -5.68 4.56 -4.08
C VAL A 87 -6.09 6.00 -3.83
N ILE A 88 -5.91 6.47 -2.60
CA ILE A 88 -6.00 7.88 -2.22
C ILE A 88 -4.58 8.41 -2.06
N LEU A 89 -4.30 9.52 -2.75
CA LEU A 89 -3.02 10.22 -2.67
C LEU A 89 -3.18 11.47 -1.82
N ASN A 90 -2.26 11.70 -0.88
CA ASN A 90 -2.22 12.98 -0.17
C ASN A 90 -1.76 14.12 -1.10
N ALA A 91 -1.70 15.36 -0.58
CA ALA A 91 -1.31 16.53 -1.38
C ALA A 91 0.09 16.40 -2.01
N ARG A 92 1.04 15.77 -1.32
CA ARG A 92 2.41 15.57 -1.80
C ARG A 92 2.46 14.55 -2.93
N ALA A 93 1.85 13.37 -2.74
CA ALA A 93 1.78 12.35 -3.77
C ALA A 93 0.98 12.81 -5.00
N LYS A 94 -0.08 13.61 -4.83
CA LYS A 94 -0.82 14.22 -5.95
C LYS A 94 0.07 15.12 -6.81
N LYS A 95 0.92 15.95 -6.18
CA LYS A 95 1.89 16.80 -6.91
C LYS A 95 2.87 15.94 -7.70
N LEU A 96 3.40 14.88 -7.08
CA LEU A 96 4.31 13.96 -7.76
C LEU A 96 3.63 13.22 -8.93
N ALA A 97 2.39 12.74 -8.74
CA ALA A 97 1.59 12.11 -9.78
C ALA A 97 1.41 13.04 -10.99
N LYS A 98 1.08 14.32 -10.74
CA LYS A 98 0.96 15.35 -11.78
C LYS A 98 2.27 15.57 -12.53
N LEU A 99 3.39 15.68 -11.82
CA LEU A 99 4.73 15.83 -12.43
C LEU A 99 5.10 14.63 -13.31
N LYS A 100 4.65 13.43 -12.94
CA LYS A 100 4.87 12.19 -13.69
C LYS A 100 3.81 11.90 -14.76
N GLY A 101 2.83 12.78 -14.94
CA GLY A 101 1.74 12.57 -15.91
C GLY A 101 0.81 11.39 -15.56
N ILE A 102 0.77 10.98 -14.29
CA ILE A 102 -0.12 9.92 -13.79
C ILE A 102 -1.48 10.56 -13.50
N LYS A 103 -2.52 10.11 -14.22
CA LYS A 103 -3.91 10.56 -14.02
C LYS A 103 -4.77 9.51 -13.33
N LYS A 104 -4.49 8.23 -13.53
CA LYS A 104 -5.21 7.12 -12.91
C LYS A 104 -4.25 6.06 -12.38
N LEU A 105 -4.65 5.44 -11.27
CA LEU A 105 -4.00 4.29 -10.66
C LEU A 105 -5.04 3.17 -10.58
N HIS A 106 -4.78 2.09 -11.31
CA HIS A 106 -5.55 0.86 -11.20
C HIS A 106 -4.78 -0.08 -10.28
N ILE A 107 -5.43 -0.63 -9.27
CA ILE A 107 -4.81 -1.51 -8.29
C ILE A 107 -5.60 -2.81 -8.16
N SER A 108 -4.87 -3.91 -8.00
CA SER A 108 -5.41 -5.20 -7.60
C SER A 108 -4.54 -5.76 -6.47
N ILE A 109 -5.19 -6.40 -5.49
CA ILE A 109 -4.54 -6.98 -4.32
C ILE A 109 -5.09 -8.40 -4.17
N SER A 110 -4.20 -9.35 -3.92
CA SER A 110 -4.55 -10.73 -3.61
C SER A 110 -3.68 -11.21 -2.45
N ASP A 111 -4.22 -12.09 -1.62
CA ASP A 111 -3.48 -12.72 -0.53
C ASP A 111 -3.88 -14.17 -0.35
N GLU A 112 -2.93 -14.92 0.19
CA GLU A 112 -3.05 -16.31 0.65
C GLU A 112 -2.31 -16.41 1.99
N LYS A 113 -2.47 -17.51 2.73
CA LYS A 113 -1.87 -17.71 4.07
C LYS A 113 -0.41 -17.28 4.21
N LYS A 114 0.40 -17.45 3.16
CA LYS A 114 1.85 -17.18 3.21
C LYS A 114 2.26 -15.87 2.53
N TYR A 115 1.47 -15.36 1.60
CA TYR A 115 1.88 -14.25 0.73
C TYR A 115 0.76 -13.26 0.49
N ALA A 116 1.09 -11.98 0.41
CA ALA A 116 0.25 -10.96 -0.18
C ALA A 116 0.95 -10.41 -1.43
N VAL A 117 0.17 -10.13 -2.48
CA VAL A 117 0.65 -9.58 -3.75
C VAL A 117 -0.21 -8.39 -4.14
N ALA A 118 0.40 -7.39 -4.74
CA ALA A 118 -0.31 -6.29 -5.37
C ALA A 118 0.24 -6.00 -6.77
N PHE A 119 -0.66 -5.55 -7.64
CA PHE A 119 -0.33 -5.10 -8.98
C PHE A 119 -0.97 -3.73 -9.23
N VAL A 120 -0.20 -2.83 -9.83
CA VAL A 120 -0.61 -1.46 -10.11
C VAL A 120 -0.29 -1.08 -11.53
N VAL A 121 -1.25 -0.45 -12.20
CA VAL A 121 -1.06 0.22 -13.50
C VAL A 121 -1.31 1.72 -13.32
N ALA A 122 -0.32 2.53 -13.66
CA ALA A 122 -0.41 3.98 -13.73
C ALA A 122 -0.59 4.43 -15.17
N SER A 123 -1.69 5.13 -15.47
CA SER A 123 -2.02 5.62 -16.81
C SER A 123 -2.22 7.14 -16.84
N SER A 124 -2.06 7.70 -18.04
CA SER A 124 -2.25 9.13 -18.33
C SER A 124 -3.62 9.45 -18.95
N THR A 125 -4.44 8.42 -19.15
CA THR A 125 -5.80 8.44 -19.69
C THR A 125 -6.67 7.46 -18.90
#